data_AF-A0A645GWG0-F1
#
_entry.id   AF-A0A645GWG0-F1
#
_cell.length_a   1.000
_cell.length_b   1.000
_cell.length_c   1.000
_cell.angle_alpha   90.00
_cell.angle_beta   90.00
_cell.angle_gamma   90.00
#
_symmetry.space_group_name_H-M   'P 1'
#
loop_
_entity.id
_entity.type
_entity.pdbx_description
1 polymer ?
#
loop_
_entity_poly.entity_id
_entity_poly.type
_entity_poly.pdbx_seq_one_letter_code
_entity_poly.pdbx_strand_id
1 'polypeptide(L)'
;MGCGTNRMFAGLCTAMGREDLIEDPRFKTNLDRCENYLKDLKPIIEEWTKTKTVAELEEIICGLSIPFGPILTIPEISEHSLIKERNMLWDVYQPGMEKTIRIPGSPIKIHGTEDKAQKGAPILGEDNVAIYTEVLGISSEEVKALEENDVI
;
A
#
# COMPACT_ATOMS: atom_id res chain seq x y z
N MET A 1 3.31 12.72 -8.88
CA MET A 1 2.49 12.81 -10.11
C MET A 1 3.21 12.12 -11.27
N GLY A 2 2.48 11.47 -12.18
CA GLY A 2 3.04 10.79 -13.35
C GLY A 2 2.66 11.50 -14.65
N CYS A 3 3.63 12.15 -15.30
CA CYS A 3 3.40 12.99 -16.49
C CYS A 3 4.13 12.44 -17.72
N GLY A 4 3.77 11.23 -18.17
CA GLY A 4 4.52 10.47 -19.18
C GLY A 4 4.14 10.73 -20.65
N THR A 5 3.07 11.49 -20.91
CA THR A 5 2.62 11.78 -22.29
C THR A 5 2.75 13.25 -22.61
N ASN A 6 2.89 13.61 -23.88
CA ASN A 6 2.93 15.01 -24.31
C ASN A 6 1.62 15.75 -23.97
N ARG A 7 0.47 15.07 -24.00
CA ARG A 7 -0.81 15.64 -23.58
C ARG A 7 -0.82 16.01 -22.10
N MET A 8 -0.34 15.11 -21.23
CA MET A 8 -0.22 15.37 -19.80
C MET A 8 0.76 16.51 -19.54
N PHE A 9 1.90 16.53 -20.25
CA PHE A 9 2.90 17.57 -20.08
C PHE A 9 2.37 18.95 -20.45
N ALA A 10 1.68 19.07 -21.59
CA ALA A 10 1.03 20.32 -21.99
C ALA A 10 0.02 20.80 -20.94
N GLY A 11 -0.82 19.90 -20.41
CA GLY A 11 -1.77 20.23 -19.34
C GLY A 11 -1.08 20.73 -18.07
N LEU A 12 0.02 20.08 -17.68
CA LEU A 12 0.83 20.52 -16.54
C LEU A 12 1.45 21.91 -16.78
N CYS A 13 2.02 22.15 -17.97
CA CYS A 13 2.58 23.44 -18.34
C CYS A 13 1.55 24.57 -18.25
N THR A 14 0.33 24.35 -18.73
CA THR A 14 -0.77 25.32 -18.59
C THR A 14 -1.14 25.56 -17.13
N ALA A 15 -1.23 24.52 -16.29
CA ALA A 15 -1.50 24.70 -14.86
C ALA A 15 -0.38 25.45 -14.10
N MET A 16 0.85 25.37 -14.60
CA MET A 16 1.99 26.12 -14.09
C MET A 16 2.08 27.55 -14.64
N GLY A 17 1.30 27.91 -15.67
CA GLY A 17 1.48 29.15 -16.42
C GLY A 17 2.83 29.21 -17.15
N ARG A 18 3.30 28.04 -17.62
CA ARG A 18 4.61 27.82 -18.24
C ARG A 18 4.47 27.09 -19.58
N GLU A 19 3.56 27.55 -20.42
CA GLU A 19 3.34 27.04 -21.77
C GLU A 19 4.58 27.16 -22.66
N ASP A 20 5.51 28.06 -22.33
CA ASP A 20 6.82 28.18 -22.99
C ASP A 20 7.62 26.87 -22.96
N LEU A 21 7.42 26.03 -21.93
CA LEU A 21 8.09 24.75 -21.78
C LEU A 21 7.63 23.70 -22.80
N ILE A 22 6.45 23.88 -23.41
CA ILE A 22 5.91 22.94 -24.41
C ILE A 22 6.78 22.95 -25.68
N GLU A 23 7.28 24.14 -26.06
CA GLU A 23 8.09 24.35 -27.25
C GLU A 23 9.61 24.36 -26.95
N ASP A 24 10.01 24.32 -25.67
CA ASP A 24 11.42 24.24 -25.28
C ASP A 24 12.04 22.94 -25.85
N PRO A 25 13.11 23.03 -26.66
CA PRO A 25 13.78 21.86 -27.23
C PRO A 25 14.21 20.82 -26.18
N ARG A 26 14.48 21.25 -24.94
CA ARG A 26 14.85 20.35 -23.83
C ARG A 26 13.68 19.49 -23.34
N PHE A 27 12.44 19.87 -23.62
CA PHE A 27 11.23 19.23 -23.06
C PHE A 27 10.20 18.80 -24.12
N LYS A 28 10.52 18.97 -25.40
CA LYS A 28 9.62 18.76 -26.53
C LYS A 28 9.07 17.33 -26.60
N THR A 29 9.96 16.34 -26.50
CA THR A 29 9.55 14.93 -26.44
C THR A 29 9.67 14.37 -25.02
N ASN A 30 9.05 13.21 -24.78
CA ASN A 30 9.20 12.54 -23.50
C ASN A 30 10.66 12.13 -23.23
N LEU A 31 11.40 11.76 -24.27
CA LEU A 31 12.81 11.42 -24.14
C LEU A 31 13.62 12.65 -23.69
N ASP A 32 13.43 13.78 -24.36
CA ASP A 32 14.12 15.03 -23.99
C ASP A 32 13.81 15.42 -22.53
N ARG A 33 12.53 15.30 -22.12
CA ARG A 33 12.15 15.54 -20.73
C ARG A 33 12.85 14.63 -19.75
N CYS A 34 12.96 13.34 -20.04
CA CYS A 34 13.66 12.40 -19.18
C CYS A 34 15.15 12.74 -19.06
N GLU A 35 15.82 13.09 -20.17
CA GLU A 35 17.23 13.47 -20.19
C GLU A 35 17.52 14.76 -19.41
N ASN A 36 16.60 15.73 -19.48
CA ASN A 36 16.74 17.04 -18.83
C ASN A 36 15.96 17.15 -17.50
N TYR A 37 15.41 16.04 -16.98
CA TYR A 37 14.48 16.08 -15.86
C TYR A 37 15.12 16.62 -14.57
N LEU A 38 16.20 15.98 -14.11
CA LEU A 38 16.76 16.24 -12.77
C LEU A 38 17.35 17.64 -12.64
N LYS A 39 17.98 18.13 -13.71
CA LYS A 39 18.72 19.39 -13.69
C LYS A 39 17.84 20.59 -14.04
N ASP A 40 16.97 20.46 -15.03
CA ASP A 40 16.27 21.60 -15.62
C ASP A 40 14.77 21.59 -15.32
N LEU A 41 14.07 20.47 -15.55
CA LEU A 41 12.60 20.44 -15.43
C LEU A 41 12.11 20.33 -13.99
N LYS A 42 12.75 19.49 -13.18
CA LYS A 42 12.34 19.21 -11.80
C LYS A 42 12.32 20.48 -10.92
N PRO A 43 13.34 21.36 -10.93
CA PRO A 43 13.30 22.58 -10.13
C PRO A 43 12.10 23.47 -10.45
N ILE A 44 11.73 23.59 -11.74
CA ILE A 44 10.59 24.40 -12.18
C ILE A 44 9.27 23.85 -11.62
N ILE A 45 9.07 22.53 -11.69
CA ILE A 45 7.89 21.86 -11.13
C ILE A 45 7.88 22.02 -9.60
N GLU A 46 9.03 21.91 -8.93
CA GLU A 46 9.15 22.09 -7.49
C GLU A 46 8.83 23.51 -7.02
N GLU A 47 9.29 24.52 -7.75
CA GLU A 47 8.94 25.92 -7.46
C GLU A 47 7.43 26.12 -7.49
N TRP A 48 6.74 25.59 -8.51
CA TRP A 48 5.29 25.70 -8.59
C TRP A 48 4.57 24.91 -7.49
N THR A 49 4.97 23.66 -7.26
CA THR A 49 4.31 22.80 -6.24
C THR A 49 4.47 23.33 -4.82
N LYS A 50 5.58 24.01 -4.49
CA LYS A 50 5.77 24.68 -3.18
C LYS A 50 4.78 25.81 -2.90
N THR A 51 4.10 26.33 -3.92
CA THR A 51 3.10 27.41 -3.77
C THR A 51 1.71 26.91 -3.38
N LYS A 52 1.52 25.59 -3.27
CA LYS A 52 0.21 24.94 -3.09
C LYS A 52 0.28 23.88 -2.02
N THR A 53 -0.87 23.64 -1.39
CA THR A 53 -1.08 22.46 -0.55
C THR A 53 -1.20 21.20 -1.40
N VAL A 54 -0.99 20.04 -0.79
CA VAL A 54 -1.14 18.74 -1.47
C VAL A 54 -2.57 18.55 -1.98
N ALA A 55 -3.58 19.02 -1.24
CA ALA A 55 -4.99 18.91 -1.63
C ALA A 55 -5.32 19.76 -2.87
N GLU A 56 -4.82 21.00 -2.93
CA GLU A 56 -4.98 21.84 -4.12
C GLU A 56 -4.28 21.24 -5.35
N LEU A 57 -3.08 20.67 -5.14
CA LEU A 57 -2.36 19.98 -6.21
C LEU A 57 -3.13 18.75 -6.70
N GLU A 58 -3.69 17.96 -5.80
CA GLU A 58 -4.51 16.80 -6.14
C GLU A 58 -5.72 17.22 -7.00
N GLU A 59 -6.48 18.24 -6.57
CA GLU A 59 -7.63 18.74 -7.32
C GLU A 59 -7.25 19.20 -8.73
N ILE A 60 -6.20 20.03 -8.85
CA ILE A 60 -5.72 20.55 -10.14
C ILE A 60 -5.24 19.41 -11.05
N ILE A 61 -4.39 18.54 -10.53
CA ILE A 61 -3.69 17.54 -11.34
C ILE A 61 -4.64 16.41 -11.75
N CYS A 62 -5.49 15.93 -10.83
CA CYS A 62 -6.52 14.93 -11.15
C CYS A 62 -7.56 15.51 -12.12
N GLY A 63 -7.93 16.80 -11.98
CA GLY A 63 -8.81 17.50 -12.92
C GLY A 63 -8.28 17.51 -14.36
N LEU A 64 -6.95 17.49 -14.53
CA LEU A 64 -6.28 17.37 -15.83
C LEU A 64 -6.15 15.92 -16.33
N SER A 65 -6.72 14.94 -15.62
CA SER A 65 -6.53 13.50 -15.87
C SER A 65 -5.06 13.07 -15.83
N ILE A 66 -4.25 13.75 -15.02
CA ILE A 66 -2.85 13.38 -14.77
C ILE A 66 -2.83 12.53 -13.49
N PRO A 67 -2.21 11.33 -13.51
CA PRO A 67 -2.06 10.51 -12.31
C PRO A 67 -1.37 11.25 -11.17
N PHE A 68 -2.07 11.36 -10.04
CA PHE A 68 -1.57 11.95 -8.80
C PHE A 68 -1.84 11.02 -7.62
N GLY A 69 -0.99 11.10 -6.61
CA GLY A 69 -1.16 10.40 -5.35
C GLY A 69 -0.32 11.09 -4.28
N PRO A 70 -0.92 11.43 -3.13
CA PRO A 70 -0.17 11.99 -2.01
C PRO A 70 0.75 10.92 -1.39
N ILE A 71 1.83 11.37 -0.76
CA ILE A 71 2.65 10.51 0.09
C ILE A 71 1.96 10.47 1.46
N LEU A 72 1.46 9.31 1.84
CA LEU A 72 0.77 9.09 3.11
C LEU A 72 1.70 8.45 4.13
N THR A 73 1.61 8.91 5.37
CA THR A 73 2.21 8.27 6.54
C THR A 73 1.44 6.99 6.91
N ILE A 74 2.03 6.14 7.77
CA ILE A 74 1.39 4.88 8.20
C ILE A 74 0.01 5.12 8.86
N PRO A 75 -0.16 6.09 9.78
CA PRO A 75 -1.49 6.39 10.32
C PRO A 75 -2.48 6.85 9.25
N GLU A 76 -2.06 7.73 8.34
CA GLU A 76 -2.94 8.26 7.28
C GLU A 76 -3.40 7.15 6.32
N ILE A 77 -2.48 6.30 5.83
CA ILE A 77 -2.85 5.21 4.94
C ILE A 77 -3.73 4.19 5.66
N SER A 78 -3.48 3.89 6.93
CA SER A 78 -4.30 2.93 7.68
C SER A 78 -5.76 3.35 7.84
N GLU A 79 -6.02 4.66 7.80
CA GLU A 79 -7.35 5.24 7.95
C GLU A 79 -7.96 5.72 6.63
N HIS A 80 -7.25 5.57 5.51
CA HIS A 80 -7.67 6.01 4.19
C HIS A 80 -8.94 5.29 3.72
N SER A 81 -9.85 6.01 3.05
CA SER A 81 -11.14 5.49 2.57
C SER A 81 -10.96 4.24 1.71
N LEU A 82 -10.07 4.29 0.70
CA LEU A 82 -9.78 3.13 -0.16
C LEU A 82 -9.27 1.90 0.60
N ILE A 83 -8.53 2.07 1.70
CA ILE A 83 -8.02 0.96 2.53
C ILE A 83 -9.18 0.34 3.32
N LYS A 84 -10.09 1.16 3.86
CA LYS A 84 -11.29 0.73 4.59
C LYS A 84 -12.31 0.06 3.67
N GLU A 85 -12.68 0.71 2.57
CA GLU A 85 -13.66 0.23 1.60
C GLU A 85 -13.25 -1.11 0.97
N ARG A 86 -11.94 -1.29 0.77
CA ARG A 86 -11.39 -2.53 0.25
C ARG A 86 -11.05 -3.54 1.34
N ASN A 87 -11.35 -3.28 2.61
CA ASN A 87 -11.04 -4.17 3.73
C ASN A 87 -9.59 -4.69 3.67
N MET A 88 -8.66 -3.75 3.52
CA MET A 88 -7.23 -4.03 3.31
C MET A 88 -6.48 -4.25 4.63
N LEU A 89 -7.11 -3.95 5.76
CA LEU A 89 -6.60 -4.23 7.10
C LEU A 89 -7.66 -5.03 7.86
N TRP A 90 -7.23 -6.06 8.57
CA TRP A 90 -8.09 -6.90 9.39
C TRP A 90 -7.80 -6.68 10.87
N ASP A 91 -8.86 -6.66 11.67
CA ASP A 91 -8.75 -6.70 13.13
C ASP A 91 -8.82 -8.16 13.58
N VAL A 92 -7.79 -8.61 14.28
CA VAL A 92 -7.60 -10.02 14.66
C VAL A 92 -7.23 -10.10 16.15
N TYR A 93 -7.97 -10.91 16.91
CA TYR A 93 -7.56 -11.24 18.27
C TYR A 93 -6.32 -12.13 18.22
N GLN A 94 -5.27 -11.73 18.95
CA GLN A 94 -3.99 -12.40 18.97
C GLN A 94 -3.76 -13.07 20.33
N PRO A 95 -3.85 -14.41 20.40
CA PRO A 95 -3.45 -15.19 21.57
C PRO A 95 -2.00 -14.87 22.00
N GLY A 96 -1.76 -14.86 23.31
CA GLY A 96 -0.45 -14.55 23.90
C GLY A 96 -0.16 -13.06 24.03
N MET A 97 -0.80 -12.21 23.23
CA MET A 97 -0.84 -10.76 23.46
C MET A 97 -2.11 -10.30 24.19
N GLU A 98 -3.13 -11.16 24.24
CA GLU A 98 -4.42 -10.90 24.87
C GLU A 98 -5.10 -9.60 24.38
N LYS A 99 -4.98 -9.33 23.08
CA LYS A 99 -5.56 -8.12 22.47
C LYS A 99 -5.92 -8.33 21.00
N THR A 100 -6.85 -7.51 20.54
CA THR A 100 -7.09 -7.32 19.10
C THR A 100 -6.01 -6.41 18.52
N ILE A 101 -5.37 -6.87 17.45
CA ILE A 101 -4.41 -6.11 16.67
C ILE A 101 -4.92 -5.93 15.25
N ARG A 102 -4.48 -4.85 14.61
CA ARG A 102 -4.75 -4.59 13.19
C ARG A 102 -3.57 -5.07 12.35
N ILE A 103 -3.85 -5.91 11.37
CA ILE A 103 -2.84 -6.49 10.46
C ILE A 103 -3.21 -6.23 9.00
N PRO A 104 -2.24 -6.28 8.06
CA PRO A 104 -2.54 -6.30 6.64
C PRO A 104 -3.42 -7.51 6.27
N GLY A 105 -4.52 -7.24 5.56
CA GLY A 105 -5.39 -8.26 4.98
C GLY A 105 -4.92 -8.72 3.60
N SER A 106 -5.71 -9.57 2.96
CA SER A 106 -5.45 -10.00 1.58
C SER A 106 -5.62 -8.82 0.60
N PRO A 107 -4.63 -8.52 -0.26
CA PRO A 107 -4.81 -7.54 -1.33
C PRO A 107 -5.69 -8.06 -2.47
N ILE A 108 -5.89 -9.39 -2.55
CA ILE A 108 -6.68 -10.06 -3.58
C ILE A 108 -8.10 -10.25 -3.06
N LYS A 109 -9.09 -9.78 -3.84
CA LYS A 109 -10.51 -9.87 -3.51
C LYS A 109 -11.19 -10.84 -4.47
N ILE A 110 -11.72 -11.94 -3.93
CA ILE A 110 -12.32 -13.03 -4.70
C ILE A 110 -13.82 -13.08 -4.39
N HIS A 111 -14.63 -12.96 -5.43
CA HIS A 111 -16.08 -13.05 -5.29
C HIS A 111 -16.49 -14.42 -4.73
N GLY A 112 -17.36 -14.44 -3.72
CA GLY A 112 -17.83 -15.67 -3.07
C GLY A 112 -16.89 -16.24 -2.02
N THR A 113 -15.72 -15.63 -1.77
CA THR A 113 -14.81 -16.00 -0.69
C THR A 113 -14.86 -14.95 0.42
N GLU A 114 -14.81 -15.40 1.66
CA GLU A 114 -14.78 -14.50 2.81
C GLU A 114 -13.42 -13.79 2.89
N ASP A 115 -13.45 -12.48 3.05
CA ASP A 115 -12.26 -11.62 3.12
C ASP A 115 -11.96 -11.25 4.58
N LYS A 116 -11.53 -12.24 5.37
CA LYS A 116 -11.16 -12.03 6.77
C LYS A 116 -10.04 -12.98 7.18
N ALA A 117 -9.37 -12.65 8.29
CA ALA A 117 -8.45 -13.57 8.93
C ALA A 117 -9.20 -14.80 9.47
N GLN A 118 -8.59 -15.99 9.36
CA GLN A 118 -9.16 -17.22 9.90
C GLN A 118 -9.02 -17.31 11.42
N LYS A 119 -7.79 -17.14 11.93
CA LYS A 119 -7.46 -17.00 13.36
C LYS A 119 -6.22 -16.12 13.54
N GLY A 120 -5.95 -15.72 14.79
CA GLY A 120 -4.66 -15.10 15.15
C GLY A 120 -3.50 -16.07 14.92
N ALA A 121 -2.27 -15.57 14.97
CA ALA A 121 -1.09 -16.45 14.92
C ALA A 121 -1.11 -17.39 16.14
N PRO A 122 -0.81 -18.68 15.98
CA PRO A 122 -0.84 -19.62 17.09
C PRO A 122 0.25 -19.28 18.12
N ILE A 123 -0.02 -19.53 19.40
CA ILE A 123 1.06 -19.57 20.40
C ILE A 123 1.94 -20.81 20.19
N LEU A 124 3.12 -20.81 20.82
CA LEU A 124 4.00 -21.97 20.80
C LEU A 124 3.26 -23.20 21.35
N GLY A 125 3.20 -24.25 20.54
CA GLY A 125 2.55 -25.52 20.89
C GLY A 125 1.02 -25.53 20.82
N GLU A 126 0.35 -24.44 20.41
CA GLU A 126 -1.13 -24.34 20.42
C GLU A 126 -1.82 -25.51 19.69
N ASP A 127 -1.28 -25.90 18.54
CA ASP A 127 -1.87 -26.91 17.68
C ASP A 127 -1.24 -28.31 17.89
N ASN A 128 -0.33 -28.50 18.86
CA ASN A 128 0.38 -29.78 19.07
C ASN A 128 -0.60 -30.95 19.22
N VAL A 129 -1.52 -30.88 20.18
CA VAL A 129 -2.48 -31.96 20.47
C VAL A 129 -3.33 -32.28 19.23
N ALA A 130 -3.85 -31.27 18.53
CA ALA A 130 -4.65 -31.46 17.33
C ALA A 130 -3.86 -32.16 16.22
N ILE A 131 -2.62 -31.74 15.97
CA ILE A 131 -1.78 -32.38 14.95
C ILE A 131 -1.42 -33.82 15.32
N TYR A 132 -0.97 -34.08 16.55
CA TYR A 132 -0.55 -35.43 16.95
C TYR A 132 -1.72 -36.42 16.98
N THR A 133 -2.90 -35.98 17.43
CA THR A 133 -4.07 -36.86 17.54
C THR A 133 -4.84 -36.97 16.22
N GLU A 134 -5.19 -35.86 15.58
CA GLU A 134 -6.09 -35.85 14.42
C GLU A 134 -5.37 -36.14 13.10
N VAL A 135 -4.10 -35.72 12.97
CA VAL A 135 -3.33 -35.88 11.73
C VAL A 135 -2.43 -37.12 11.79
N LEU A 136 -1.73 -37.32 12.91
CA LEU A 136 -0.79 -38.43 13.07
C LEU A 136 -1.40 -39.68 13.71
N GLY A 137 -2.59 -39.58 14.32
CA GLY A 137 -3.30 -40.71 14.91
C GLY A 137 -2.67 -41.25 16.19
N ILE A 138 -1.85 -40.45 16.88
CA ILE A 138 -1.23 -40.80 18.15
C ILE A 138 -2.24 -40.63 19.28
N SER A 139 -2.22 -41.51 20.28
CA SER A 139 -3.16 -41.44 21.40
C SER A 139 -2.88 -40.23 22.30
N SER A 140 -3.90 -39.75 23.02
CA SER A 140 -3.74 -38.66 23.98
C SER A 140 -2.75 -39.02 25.10
N GLU A 141 -2.66 -40.30 25.47
CA GLU A 141 -1.70 -40.82 26.43
C GLU A 141 -0.25 -40.70 25.93
N GLU A 142 0.00 -41.03 24.67
CA GLU A 142 1.32 -40.88 24.05
C GLU A 142 1.71 -39.41 23.89
N VAL A 143 0.77 -38.52 23.52
CA VAL A 143 1.03 -37.07 23.46
C VAL A 143 1.46 -36.54 24.83
N LYS A 144 0.75 -36.94 25.89
CA LYS A 144 1.12 -36.56 27.25
C LYS A 144 2.50 -37.08 27.64
N ALA A 145 2.86 -38.28 27.23
CA ALA A 145 4.19 -38.82 27.46
C ALA A 145 5.28 -38.00 26.73
N LEU A 146 4.99 -37.47 25.53
CA LEU A 146 5.93 -36.59 24.82
C LEU A 146 6.13 -35.26 25.55
N GLU A 147 5.06 -34.66 26.08
CA GLU A 147 5.13 -33.44 26.90
C GLU A 147 5.94 -33.68 28.19
N GLU A 148 5.68 -34.78 28.90
CA GLU A 148 6.37 -35.12 30.15
C GLU A 148 7.88 -35.42 29.94
N ASN A 149 8.27 -35.80 28.72
CA ASN A 149 9.67 -36.06 28.36
C ASN A 149 10.37 -34.86 27.67
N ASP A 150 9.75 -33.66 27.68
CA ASP A 150 10.27 -32.44 27.03
C ASP A 150 10.57 -32.62 25.53
N VAL A 151 9.82 -33.50 24.85
CA VAL A 151 9.95 -33.70 23.40
C VAL A 151 9.12 -32.66 22.62
N ILE A 152 7.97 -32.24 23.18
CA ILE A 152 7.03 -31.27 22.59
C ILE A 152 6.57 -30.24 23.60
#